data_AF-T0ZSH5-F1
#
_entry.id   AF-T0ZSH5-F1
#
_cell.length_a   1.000
_cell.length_b   1.000
_cell.length_c   1.000
_cell.angle_alpha   90.00
_cell.angle_beta   90.00
_cell.angle_gamma   90.00
#
_symmetry.space_group_name_H-M   'P 1'
#
loop_
_entity.id
_entity.type
_entity.pdbx_description
1 polymer ?
#
loop_
_entity_poly.entity_id
_entity_poly.type
_entity_poly.pdbx_seq_one_letter_code
_entity_poly.pdbx_strand_id
1 'polypeptide(L)'
;TPRWVQVWFLQRSRDKWKQKYKQLKLYAKRMRNRVNDVTHSRENWREQTEKQGQRIKELEAENAALREPSAKKKSIDLVMGSREADPSPAGHGFGAEVIGLSVRLVQAGVSLRGMPRVLETIRDALGWALPVPHWTTGRLWLLRLGHAMIAAEKVPADDWAWLIDHSVQIGQEKCLVIVGVRLADLPPRGQSLRHEDLKLIALLPAKSWTRFQVDQALEKAVAQTGHTPRVIVDDHGADINGGVVLFQQRHLETVEIYDTKHKAACLLKRRLENDQRWREFQTAVGQTRCAVQQTELAFLVPPGPKT
;
A
#
# COMPACT_ATOMS: atom_id res chain seq x y z
N THR A 1 -52.62 -71.45 45.90
CA THR A 1 -51.28 -71.10 45.37
C THR A 1 -50.23 -71.80 46.21
N PRO A 2 -49.22 -72.46 45.62
CA PRO A 2 -48.24 -73.21 46.42
C PRO A 2 -47.47 -72.29 47.36
N ARG A 3 -47.30 -72.69 48.63
CA ARG A 3 -46.67 -71.88 49.69
C ARG A 3 -45.26 -71.38 49.30
N TRP A 4 -44.53 -72.15 48.49
CA TRP A 4 -43.20 -71.78 47.99
C TRP A 4 -43.22 -70.59 47.03
N VAL A 5 -44.29 -70.41 46.23
CA VAL A 5 -44.45 -69.28 45.30
C VAL A 5 -44.65 -67.97 46.07
N GLN A 6 -45.44 -68.01 47.15
CA GLN A 6 -45.67 -66.83 48.00
C GLN A 6 -44.41 -66.40 48.75
N VAL A 7 -43.65 -67.35 49.30
CA VAL A 7 -42.36 -67.06 49.96
C VAL A 7 -41.35 -66.47 48.98
N TRP A 8 -41.25 -67.04 47.77
CA TRP A 8 -40.35 -66.52 46.73
C TRP A 8 -40.73 -65.11 46.27
N PHE A 9 -42.04 -64.85 46.06
CA PHE A 9 -42.51 -63.52 45.67
C PHE A 9 -42.23 -62.46 46.74
N LEU A 10 -42.48 -62.78 48.01
CA LEU A 10 -42.21 -61.88 49.14
C LEU A 10 -40.72 -61.62 49.33
N GLN A 11 -39.86 -62.65 49.21
CA GLN A 11 -38.41 -62.48 49.23
C GLN A 11 -37.93 -61.59 48.10
N ARG A 12 -38.39 -61.84 46.86
CA ARG A 12 -38.01 -61.02 45.70
C ARG A 12 -38.50 -59.58 45.81
N SER A 13 -39.68 -59.36 46.38
CA SER A 13 -40.22 -58.01 46.66
C SER A 13 -39.37 -57.28 47.71
N ARG A 14 -39.04 -57.96 48.82
CA ARG A 14 -38.15 -57.42 49.87
C ARG A 14 -36.77 -57.07 49.31
N ASP A 15 -36.18 -57.93 48.50
CA ASP A 15 -34.84 -57.72 47.96
C ASP A 15 -34.84 -56.59 46.90
N LYS A 16 -35.91 -56.47 46.09
CA LYS A 16 -36.13 -55.28 45.24
C LYS A 16 -36.25 -53.99 46.05
N TRP A 17 -36.96 -54.03 47.17
CA TRP A 17 -37.07 -52.86 48.08
C TRP A 17 -35.72 -52.48 48.68
N LYS A 18 -34.92 -53.45 49.12
CA LYS A 18 -33.54 -53.21 49.60
C LYS A 18 -32.67 -52.58 48.50
N GLN A 19 -32.79 -53.05 47.27
CA GLN A 19 -32.06 -52.50 46.13
C GLN A 19 -32.49 -51.06 45.81
N LYS A 20 -33.81 -50.78 45.77
CA LYS A 20 -34.35 -49.42 45.62
C LYS A 20 -33.85 -48.48 46.72
N TYR A 21 -33.90 -48.92 47.97
CA TYR A 21 -33.43 -48.12 49.11
C TYR A 21 -31.93 -47.82 49.01
N LYS A 22 -31.11 -48.80 48.61
CA LYS A 22 -29.68 -48.60 48.37
C LYS A 22 -29.41 -47.57 47.26
N GLN A 23 -30.17 -47.61 46.17
CA GLN A 23 -30.08 -46.63 45.09
C GLN A 23 -30.51 -45.22 45.55
N LEU A 24 -31.62 -45.11 46.28
CA LEU A 24 -32.09 -43.84 46.85
C LEU A 24 -31.06 -43.23 47.82
N LYS A 25 -30.43 -44.03 48.66
CA LYS A 25 -29.38 -43.57 49.59
C LYS A 25 -28.14 -43.05 48.84
N LEU A 26 -27.73 -43.72 47.76
CA LEU A 26 -26.64 -43.25 46.90
C LEU A 26 -27.01 -41.96 46.17
N TYR A 27 -28.24 -41.87 45.66
CA TYR A 27 -28.75 -40.67 44.99
C TYR A 27 -28.81 -39.47 45.95
N ALA A 28 -29.34 -39.65 47.16
CA ALA A 28 -29.39 -38.62 48.19
C ALA A 28 -27.99 -38.15 48.59
N LYS A 29 -27.03 -39.07 48.73
CA LYS A 29 -25.62 -38.70 49.00
C LYS A 29 -25.03 -37.88 47.86
N ARG A 30 -25.26 -38.28 46.60
CA ARG A 30 -24.77 -37.56 45.42
C ARG A 30 -25.35 -36.15 45.32
N MET A 31 -26.65 -36.00 45.56
CA MET A 31 -27.31 -34.69 45.54
C MET A 31 -26.78 -33.78 46.65
N ARG A 32 -26.55 -34.33 47.86
CA ARG A 32 -25.96 -33.57 48.98
C ARG A 32 -24.56 -33.08 48.66
N ASN A 33 -23.71 -33.93 48.08
CA ASN A 33 -22.38 -33.52 47.64
C ASN A 33 -22.45 -32.41 46.58
N ARG A 34 -23.36 -32.53 45.61
CA ARG A 34 -23.54 -31.52 44.56
C ARG A 34 -24.02 -30.17 45.10
N VAL A 35 -24.89 -30.18 46.11
CA VAL A 35 -25.28 -28.95 46.81
C VAL A 35 -24.08 -28.33 47.52
N ASN A 36 -23.28 -29.13 48.23
CA ASN A 36 -22.08 -28.62 48.89
C ASN A 36 -21.05 -28.04 47.90
N ASP A 37 -20.80 -28.73 46.78
CA ASP A 37 -19.87 -28.26 45.75
C ASP A 37 -20.33 -26.93 45.13
N VAL A 38 -21.63 -26.80 44.84
CA VAL A 38 -22.21 -25.57 44.30
C VAL A 38 -22.16 -24.43 45.33
N THR A 39 -22.44 -24.72 46.60
CA THR A 39 -22.36 -23.72 47.68
C THR A 39 -20.93 -23.20 47.85
N HIS A 40 -19.93 -24.10 47.93
CA HIS A 40 -18.52 -23.70 48.02
C HIS A 40 -18.04 -22.93 46.78
N SER A 41 -18.45 -23.36 45.59
CA SER A 41 -18.13 -22.64 44.36
C SER A 41 -18.71 -21.23 44.38
N ARG A 42 -19.98 -21.07 44.79
CA ARG A 42 -20.63 -19.76 44.90
C ARG A 42 -19.92 -18.83 45.90
N GLU A 43 -19.51 -19.35 47.05
CA GLU A 43 -18.75 -18.59 48.06
C GLU A 43 -17.41 -18.13 47.50
N ASN A 44 -16.66 -19.03 46.85
CA ASN A 44 -15.40 -18.68 46.17
C ASN A 44 -15.60 -17.61 45.08
N TRP A 45 -16.63 -17.74 44.23
CA TRP A 45 -16.92 -16.74 43.20
C TRP A 45 -17.29 -15.38 43.80
N ARG A 46 -18.01 -15.38 44.92
CA ARG A 46 -18.36 -14.13 45.63
C ARG A 46 -17.12 -13.43 46.18
N GLU A 47 -16.23 -14.17 46.84
CA GLU A 47 -14.96 -13.62 47.33
C GLU A 47 -14.06 -13.12 46.20
N GLN A 48 -13.98 -13.85 45.08
CA GLN A 48 -13.20 -13.43 43.91
C GLN A 48 -13.75 -12.14 43.29
N THR A 49 -15.07 -12.03 43.16
CA THR A 49 -15.72 -10.84 42.61
C THR A 49 -15.47 -9.62 43.50
N GLU A 50 -15.49 -9.80 44.82
CA GLU A 50 -15.22 -8.73 45.77
C GLU A 50 -13.75 -8.29 45.72
N LYS A 51 -12.80 -9.23 45.68
CA LYS A 51 -11.37 -8.93 45.49
C LYS A 51 -11.10 -8.24 44.15
N GLN A 52 -11.73 -8.69 43.07
CA GLN A 52 -11.60 -8.05 41.76
C GLN A 52 -12.21 -6.65 41.74
N GLY A 53 -13.36 -6.46 42.40
CA GLY A 53 -13.99 -5.14 42.54
C GLY A 53 -13.12 -4.16 43.34
N GLN A 54 -12.46 -4.62 44.40
CA GLN A 54 -11.48 -3.83 45.14
C GLN A 54 -10.26 -3.50 44.26
N ARG A 55 -9.75 -4.48 43.51
CA ARG A 55 -8.61 -4.26 42.61
C ARG A 55 -8.92 -3.27 41.48
N ILE A 56 -10.14 -3.30 40.93
CA ILE A 56 -10.58 -2.32 39.95
C ILE A 56 -10.61 -0.92 40.56
N LYS A 57 -11.16 -0.75 41.76
CA LYS A 57 -11.16 0.54 42.46
C LYS A 57 -9.75 1.06 42.75
N GLU A 58 -8.83 0.18 43.16
CA GLU A 58 -7.42 0.54 43.36
C GLU A 58 -6.77 0.99 42.04
N LEU A 59 -6.96 0.24 40.95
CA LEU A 59 -6.40 0.57 39.64
C LEU A 59 -7.02 1.84 39.03
N GLU A 60 -8.30 2.10 39.30
CA GLU A 60 -8.98 3.34 38.91
C GLU A 60 -8.43 4.53 39.69
N ALA A 61 -8.19 4.37 40.99
CA ALA A 61 -7.56 5.39 41.83
C ALA A 61 -6.09 5.64 41.43
N GLU A 62 -5.32 4.58 41.13
CA GLU A 62 -3.94 4.68 40.64
C GLU A 62 -3.89 5.36 39.26
N ASN A 63 -4.81 5.02 38.34
CA ASN A 63 -4.93 5.71 37.06
C ASN A 63 -5.33 7.19 37.20
N ALA A 64 -6.23 7.51 38.13
CA ALA A 64 -6.59 8.89 38.41
C ALA A 64 -5.38 9.67 38.98
N ALA A 65 -4.65 9.07 39.92
CA ALA A 65 -3.44 9.64 40.51
C ALA A 65 -2.25 9.71 39.55
N LEU A 66 -2.19 8.90 38.49
CA LEU A 66 -1.23 9.01 37.38
C LEU A 66 -1.67 10.02 36.31
N ARG A 67 -2.99 10.27 36.18
CA ARG A 67 -3.56 11.31 35.32
C ARG A 67 -3.38 12.72 35.86
N GLU A 68 -3.41 12.93 37.18
CA GLU A 68 -3.13 14.24 37.77
C GLU A 68 -1.70 14.79 37.50
N PRO A 69 -0.61 14.00 37.59
CA PRO A 69 0.73 14.41 37.21
C PRO A 69 0.96 14.37 35.68
N SER A 70 0.11 13.72 34.88
CA SER A 70 0.18 13.82 33.40
C SER A 70 -0.63 14.99 32.83
N ALA A 71 -1.67 15.47 33.53
CA ALA A 71 -2.31 16.75 33.27
C ALA A 71 -1.42 17.96 33.65
N LYS A 72 -0.44 17.74 34.54
CA LYS A 72 0.59 18.73 34.93
C LYS A 72 2.00 18.43 34.39
N LYS A 73 2.19 17.35 33.63
CA LYS A 73 3.34 17.27 32.72
C LYS A 73 3.03 18.24 31.62
N LYS A 74 3.78 19.36 31.63
CA LYS A 74 3.96 20.27 30.52
C LYS A 74 3.52 19.56 29.24
N SER A 75 2.47 20.10 28.63
CA SER A 75 2.37 20.01 27.18
C SER A 75 3.80 20.11 26.69
N ILE A 76 4.23 19.11 25.94
CA ILE A 76 5.33 19.39 25.05
C ILE A 76 4.72 20.46 24.15
N ASP A 77 4.91 21.72 24.56
CA ASP A 77 4.88 22.91 23.74
C ASP A 77 6.05 22.70 22.77
N LEU A 78 5.94 21.68 21.93
CA LEU A 78 6.59 21.67 20.65
C LEU A 78 5.88 22.80 19.94
N VAL A 79 6.49 23.98 20.05
CA VAL A 79 6.46 25.10 19.11
C VAL A 79 5.66 24.76 17.85
N MET A 80 4.34 24.82 17.96
CA MET A 80 3.42 25.04 16.87
C MET A 80 2.51 26.12 17.42
N GLY A 81 3.01 27.35 17.36
CA GLY A 81 2.19 28.52 17.59
C GLY A 81 0.89 28.34 16.82
N SER A 82 -0.24 28.52 17.50
CA SER A 82 -1.57 28.78 16.92
C SER A 82 -1.64 28.44 15.44
N ARG A 83 -1.68 27.15 15.11
CA ARG A 83 -1.70 26.70 13.72
C ARG A 83 -2.98 27.28 13.12
N GLU A 84 -2.82 28.17 12.13
CA GLU A 84 -3.95 28.77 11.42
C GLU A 84 -4.91 27.67 10.97
N ALA A 85 -6.21 27.97 10.94
CA ALA A 85 -7.21 27.00 10.50
C ALA A 85 -6.83 26.48 9.11
N ASP A 86 -6.68 25.16 8.95
CA ASP A 86 -6.36 24.52 7.66
C ASP A 86 -7.53 24.74 6.68
N PRO A 87 -7.43 25.72 5.77
CA PRO A 87 -8.58 26.12 4.99
C PRO A 87 -8.86 25.04 3.94
N SER A 88 -10.12 24.62 3.87
CA SER A 88 -10.55 23.67 2.84
C SER A 88 -10.62 24.36 1.48
N PRO A 89 -9.94 23.83 0.44
CA PRO A 89 -10.19 24.28 -0.92
C PRO A 89 -11.68 24.15 -1.28
N ALA A 90 -12.18 25.05 -2.13
CA ALA A 90 -13.59 25.05 -2.51
C ALA A 90 -14.07 23.63 -2.93
N GLY A 91 -15.20 23.20 -2.37
CA GLY A 91 -15.79 21.88 -2.66
C GLY A 91 -15.08 20.68 -2.04
N HIS A 92 -14.17 20.88 -1.06
CA HIS A 92 -13.53 19.81 -0.31
C HIS A 92 -14.02 19.76 1.14
N GLY A 93 -14.04 18.56 1.72
CA GLY A 93 -14.32 18.33 3.14
C GLY A 93 -13.07 18.20 4.01
N PHE A 94 -11.88 18.29 3.41
CA PHE A 94 -10.59 18.19 4.09
C PHE A 94 -9.78 19.44 3.79
N GLY A 95 -9.05 19.93 4.79
CA GLY A 95 -8.15 21.06 4.63
C GLY A 95 -6.97 20.76 3.70
N ALA A 96 -6.40 21.83 3.14
CA ALA A 96 -5.31 21.76 2.17
C ALA A 96 -4.06 21.04 2.71
N GLU A 97 -3.75 21.17 4.00
CA GLU A 97 -2.61 20.49 4.61
C GLU A 97 -2.80 18.98 4.63
N VAL A 98 -4.00 18.50 4.99
CA VAL A 98 -4.34 17.07 4.99
C VAL A 98 -4.28 16.51 3.57
N ILE A 99 -4.86 17.22 2.61
CA ILE A 99 -4.79 16.86 1.19
C ILE A 99 -3.33 16.74 0.74
N GLY A 100 -2.53 17.76 1.01
CA GLY A 100 -1.12 17.83 0.63
C GLY A 100 -0.31 16.70 1.27
N LEU A 101 -0.51 16.43 2.56
CA LEU A 101 0.17 15.35 3.27
C LEU A 101 -0.20 13.97 2.69
N SER A 102 -1.49 13.71 2.45
CA SER A 102 -1.94 12.47 1.83
C SER A 102 -1.30 12.23 0.46
N VAL A 103 -1.23 13.26 -0.39
CA VAL A 103 -0.61 13.17 -1.71
C VAL A 103 0.89 12.94 -1.60
N ARG A 104 1.60 13.67 -0.73
CA ARG A 104 3.05 13.49 -0.52
C ARG A 104 3.40 12.10 0.00
N LEU A 105 2.61 11.54 0.92
CA LEU A 105 2.82 10.17 1.40
C LEU A 105 2.76 9.18 0.22
N VAL A 106 1.78 9.34 -0.66
CA VAL A 106 1.64 8.47 -1.83
C VAL A 106 2.79 8.66 -2.82
N GLN A 107 3.22 9.90 -3.06
CA GLN A 107 4.38 10.20 -3.90
C GLN A 107 5.70 9.67 -3.31
N ALA A 108 5.81 9.58 -1.98
CA ALA A 108 6.93 8.99 -1.27
C ALA A 108 6.92 7.44 -1.30
N GLY A 109 5.97 6.81 -1.99
CA GLY A 109 5.89 5.36 -2.16
C GLY A 109 4.94 4.64 -1.20
N VAL A 110 4.21 5.37 -0.34
CA VAL A 110 3.16 4.76 0.47
C VAL A 110 1.98 4.38 -0.43
N SER A 111 1.54 3.11 -0.37
CA SER A 111 0.38 2.69 -1.16
C SER A 111 -0.87 3.51 -0.80
N LEU A 112 -1.80 3.69 -1.75
CA LEU A 112 -3.06 4.42 -1.52
C LEU A 112 -3.82 3.89 -0.27
N ARG A 113 -3.82 2.56 -0.07
CA ARG A 113 -4.43 1.92 1.11
C ARG A 113 -3.59 2.02 2.38
N GLY A 114 -2.26 2.16 2.25
CA GLY A 114 -1.35 2.39 3.36
C GLY A 114 -1.41 3.83 3.89
N MET A 115 -1.66 4.81 3.01
CA MET A 115 -1.75 6.23 3.35
C MET A 115 -2.65 6.51 4.56
N PRO A 116 -3.92 6.05 4.63
CA PRO A 116 -4.76 6.27 5.80
C PRO A 116 -4.18 5.65 7.08
N ARG A 117 -3.58 4.46 6.99
CA ARG A 117 -2.99 3.76 8.15
C ARG A 117 -1.78 4.50 8.71
N VAL A 118 -0.99 5.11 7.84
CA VAL A 118 0.13 5.98 8.23
C VAL A 118 -0.41 7.22 8.95
N LEU A 119 -1.45 7.86 8.40
CA LEU A 119 -2.07 9.02 9.04
C LEU A 119 -2.69 8.69 10.40
N GLU A 120 -3.36 7.54 10.53
CA GLU A 120 -3.86 7.02 11.81
C GLU A 120 -2.72 6.81 12.81
N THR A 121 -1.61 6.23 12.38
CA THR A 121 -0.44 6.01 13.24
C THR A 121 0.13 7.33 13.74
N ILE A 122 0.25 8.34 12.86
CA ILE A 122 0.73 9.68 13.24
C ILE A 122 -0.24 10.35 14.20
N ARG A 123 -1.55 10.29 13.90
CA ARG A 123 -2.62 10.83 14.73
C ARG A 123 -2.56 10.26 16.14
N ASP A 124 -2.47 8.94 16.26
CA ASP A 124 -2.50 8.23 17.54
C ASP A 124 -1.19 8.40 18.33
N ALA A 125 -0.04 8.42 17.65
CA ALA A 125 1.27 8.59 18.28
C ALA A 125 1.51 10.02 18.80
N LEU A 126 1.00 11.03 18.08
CA LEU A 126 1.22 12.45 18.41
C LEU A 126 0.02 13.10 19.11
N GLY A 127 -1.09 12.38 19.28
CA GLY A 127 -2.32 12.90 19.89
C GLY A 127 -2.96 14.04 19.08
N TRP A 128 -2.71 14.10 17.77
CA TRP A 128 -3.21 15.16 16.91
C TRP A 128 -4.67 14.93 16.52
N ALA A 129 -5.47 16.00 16.44
CA ALA A 129 -6.83 15.95 15.89
C ALA A 129 -6.81 15.96 14.34
N LEU A 130 -6.09 15.01 13.73
CA LEU A 130 -5.91 14.92 12.28
C LEU A 130 -7.04 14.09 11.65
N PRO A 131 -7.86 14.66 10.74
CA PRO A 131 -8.87 13.89 10.04
C PRO A 131 -8.21 12.92 9.05
N VAL A 132 -8.66 11.66 9.04
CA VAL A 132 -8.09 10.60 8.20
C VAL A 132 -8.98 10.37 6.98
N PRO A 133 -8.53 10.68 5.75
CA PRO A 133 -9.29 10.40 4.55
C PRO A 133 -9.27 8.93 4.17
N HIS A 134 -10.37 8.43 3.61
CA HIS A 134 -10.39 7.10 3.00
C HIS A 134 -9.47 7.05 1.77
N TRP A 135 -8.89 5.88 1.45
CA TRP A 135 -7.92 5.73 0.35
C TRP A 135 -8.47 6.15 -1.03
N THR A 136 -9.77 6.00 -1.26
CA THR A 136 -10.43 6.46 -2.49
C THR A 136 -10.42 7.99 -2.61
N THR A 137 -10.55 8.70 -1.50
CA THR A 137 -10.45 10.16 -1.45
C THR A 137 -9.03 10.61 -1.83
N GLY A 138 -8.02 9.98 -1.24
CA GLY A 138 -6.61 10.22 -1.63
C GLY A 138 -6.35 9.94 -3.11
N ARG A 139 -6.94 8.88 -3.67
CA ARG A 139 -6.87 8.58 -5.11
C ARG A 139 -7.47 9.70 -5.96
N LEU A 140 -8.61 10.26 -5.57
CA LEU A 140 -9.25 11.36 -6.31
C LEU A 140 -8.37 12.63 -6.29
N TRP A 141 -7.74 12.95 -5.17
CA TRP A 141 -6.79 14.06 -5.10
C TRP A 141 -5.57 13.85 -6.00
N LEU A 142 -5.02 12.64 -6.03
CA LEU A 142 -3.92 12.30 -6.93
C LEU A 142 -4.32 12.45 -8.41
N LEU A 143 -5.52 12.01 -8.78
CA LEU A 143 -6.04 12.19 -10.14
C LEU A 143 -6.25 13.67 -10.49
N ARG A 144 -6.77 14.48 -9.55
CA ARG A 144 -6.90 15.93 -9.74
C ARG A 144 -5.55 16.60 -9.91
N LEU A 145 -4.55 16.21 -9.12
CA LEU A 145 -3.18 16.70 -9.27
C LEU A 145 -2.62 16.32 -10.65
N GLY A 146 -2.74 15.05 -11.06
CA GLY A 146 -2.28 14.60 -12.37
C GLY A 146 -2.95 15.34 -13.52
N HIS A 147 -4.27 15.54 -13.44
CA HIS A 147 -5.01 16.35 -14.41
C HIS A 147 -4.52 17.80 -14.43
N ALA A 148 -4.32 18.42 -13.27
CA ALA A 148 -3.80 19.78 -13.17
C ALA A 148 -2.39 19.89 -13.78
N MET A 149 -1.52 18.90 -13.57
CA MET A 149 -0.18 18.86 -14.18
C MET A 149 -0.24 18.75 -15.71
N ILE A 150 -1.19 17.99 -16.26
CA ILE A 150 -1.40 17.88 -17.71
C ILE A 150 -1.99 19.17 -18.28
N ALA A 151 -2.97 19.76 -17.59
CA ALA A 151 -3.69 20.95 -18.04
C ALA A 151 -2.92 22.26 -17.83
N ALA A 152 -1.92 22.27 -16.93
CA ALA A 152 -1.10 23.45 -16.67
C ALA A 152 -0.44 23.93 -17.97
N GLU A 153 -0.52 25.24 -18.22
CA GLU A 153 0.20 25.86 -19.32
C GLU A 153 1.72 25.69 -19.11
N LYS A 154 2.42 25.38 -20.21
CA LYS A 154 3.88 25.27 -20.18
C LYS A 154 4.45 26.57 -20.67
N VAL A 155 5.59 26.96 -20.10
CA VAL A 155 6.29 28.17 -20.51
C VAL A 155 6.65 28.06 -21.99
N PRO A 156 6.18 29.00 -22.83
CA PRO A 156 6.58 29.04 -24.22
C PRO A 156 8.06 29.38 -24.30
N ALA A 157 8.89 28.47 -24.84
CA ALA A 157 10.27 28.80 -25.18
C ALA A 157 10.97 27.71 -25.99
N ASP A 158 12.11 28.06 -26.58
CA ASP A 158 12.76 27.35 -27.69
C ASP A 158 13.85 26.36 -27.28
N ASP A 159 14.21 26.27 -26.00
CA ASP A 159 15.21 25.35 -25.44
C ASP A 159 14.62 24.14 -24.69
N TRP A 160 13.47 23.63 -25.12
CA TRP A 160 12.97 22.35 -24.57
C TRP A 160 13.80 21.15 -25.07
N ALA A 161 14.10 20.23 -24.16
CA ALA A 161 14.50 18.87 -24.47
C ALA A 161 13.36 17.93 -24.07
N TRP A 162 12.90 17.10 -25.01
CA TRP A 162 11.86 16.11 -24.78
C TRP A 162 12.45 14.72 -24.64
N LEU A 163 11.94 13.96 -23.69
CA LEU A 163 12.19 12.53 -23.54
C LEU A 163 10.88 11.82 -23.86
N ILE A 164 10.95 10.90 -24.83
CA ILE A 164 9.78 10.25 -25.40
C ILE A 164 9.93 8.75 -25.24
N ASP A 165 8.89 8.14 -24.71
CA ASP A 165 8.84 6.69 -24.55
C ASP A 165 7.41 6.19 -24.71
N HIS A 166 7.29 4.93 -25.09
CA HIS A 166 6.04 4.21 -24.98
C HIS A 166 6.00 3.37 -23.72
N SER A 167 5.06 3.69 -22.83
CA SER A 167 4.73 2.83 -21.71
C SER A 167 3.64 1.84 -22.11
N VAL A 168 3.94 0.55 -22.07
CA VAL A 168 2.93 -0.52 -22.15
C VAL A 168 2.38 -0.74 -20.73
N GLN A 169 1.19 -0.23 -20.45
CA GLN A 169 0.50 -0.55 -19.20
C GLN A 169 -0.32 -1.84 -19.33
N ILE A 170 -0.70 -2.42 -18.20
CA ILE A 170 -1.58 -3.60 -18.13
C ILE A 170 -2.90 -3.26 -18.84
N GLY A 171 -3.12 -3.84 -20.03
CA GLY A 171 -4.27 -3.55 -20.88
C GLY A 171 -3.96 -3.74 -22.36
N GLN A 172 -4.88 -3.29 -23.23
CA GLN A 172 -4.69 -3.29 -24.68
C GLN A 172 -4.11 -1.97 -25.22
N GLU A 173 -3.87 -1.00 -24.35
CA GLU A 173 -3.42 0.35 -24.73
C GLU A 173 -1.94 0.55 -24.44
N LYS A 174 -1.28 1.22 -25.37
CA LYS A 174 0.11 1.70 -25.30
C LYS A 174 0.05 3.22 -25.14
N CYS A 175 0.70 3.73 -24.10
CA CYS A 175 0.75 5.15 -23.82
C CYS A 175 2.01 5.76 -24.41
N LEU A 176 1.88 6.73 -25.31
CA LEU A 176 2.98 7.62 -25.65
C LEU A 176 3.10 8.68 -24.56
N VAL A 177 4.28 8.76 -23.95
CA VAL A 177 4.60 9.72 -22.90
C VAL A 177 5.65 10.68 -23.43
N ILE A 178 5.38 11.98 -23.33
CA ILE A 178 6.34 13.04 -23.62
C ILE A 178 6.56 13.81 -22.34
N VAL A 179 7.75 13.71 -21.76
CA VAL A 179 8.20 14.58 -20.67
C VAL A 179 9.27 15.53 -21.20
N GLY A 180 9.31 16.73 -20.66
CA GLY A 180 10.22 17.77 -21.11
C GLY A 180 10.97 18.41 -19.96
N VAL A 181 12.17 18.90 -20.24
CA VAL A 181 12.94 19.79 -19.38
C VAL A 181 13.48 20.94 -20.22
N ARG A 182 13.60 22.11 -19.62
CA ARG A 182 14.24 23.26 -20.25
C ARG A 182 15.75 23.05 -20.18
N LEU A 183 16.48 23.28 -21.27
CA LEU A 183 17.93 23.14 -21.24
C LEU A 183 18.56 24.14 -20.26
N ALA A 184 17.96 25.32 -20.10
CA ALA A 184 18.35 26.30 -19.08
C ALA A 184 18.17 25.81 -17.62
N ASP A 185 17.25 24.88 -17.39
CA ASP A 185 16.93 24.35 -16.05
C ASP A 185 17.61 23.00 -15.77
N LEU A 186 18.53 22.57 -16.64
CA LEU A 186 19.27 21.33 -16.42
C LEU A 186 20.09 21.40 -15.12
N PRO A 187 20.13 20.30 -14.34
CA PRO A 187 20.94 20.28 -13.13
C PRO A 187 22.43 20.45 -13.47
N PRO A 188 23.24 20.95 -12.52
CA PRO A 188 24.67 21.12 -12.72
C PRO A 188 25.35 19.84 -13.22
N ARG A 189 26.39 19.99 -14.04
CA ARG A 189 27.15 18.85 -14.57
C ARG A 189 27.57 17.90 -13.45
N GLY A 190 27.33 16.61 -13.66
CA GLY A 190 27.60 15.55 -12.67
C GLY A 190 26.41 15.19 -11.79
N GLN A 191 25.31 15.95 -11.84
CA GLN A 191 24.06 15.60 -11.19
C GLN A 191 23.09 14.95 -12.19
N SER A 192 22.35 13.94 -11.74
CA SER A 192 21.31 13.29 -12.55
C SER A 192 20.00 14.05 -12.49
N LEU A 193 19.27 14.03 -13.61
CA LEU A 193 17.87 14.49 -13.66
C LEU A 193 17.00 13.72 -12.66
N ARG A 194 16.11 14.46 -12.01
CA ARG A 194 15.10 13.95 -11.09
C ARG A 194 13.70 14.13 -11.69
N HIS A 195 12.72 13.43 -11.14
CA HIS A 195 11.33 13.58 -11.57
C HIS A 195 10.79 15.00 -11.39
N GLU A 196 11.29 15.75 -10.40
CA GLU A 196 10.89 17.14 -10.12
C GLU A 196 11.36 18.14 -11.20
N ASP A 197 12.44 17.82 -11.90
CA ASP A 197 13.00 18.62 -13.00
C ASP A 197 12.17 18.47 -14.28
N LEU A 198 11.43 17.37 -14.41
CA LEU A 198 10.66 17.03 -15.60
C LEU A 198 9.24 17.58 -15.53
N LYS A 199 8.74 18.06 -16.68
CA LYS A 199 7.34 18.45 -16.88
C LYS A 199 6.67 17.48 -17.84
N LEU A 200 5.46 17.05 -17.51
CA LEU A 200 4.66 16.23 -18.42
C LEU A 200 4.10 17.12 -19.53
N ILE A 201 4.52 16.87 -20.77
CA ILE A 201 4.07 17.63 -21.95
C ILE A 201 2.84 16.96 -22.55
N ALA A 202 2.89 15.63 -22.73
CA ALA A 202 1.77 14.87 -23.26
C ALA A 202 1.73 13.46 -22.66
N LEU A 203 0.51 12.96 -22.44
CA LEU A 203 0.22 11.58 -22.05
C LEU A 203 -0.94 11.07 -22.91
N LEU A 204 -0.63 10.25 -23.92
CA LEU A 204 -1.57 9.87 -24.97
C LEU A 204 -1.74 8.35 -25.01
N PRO A 205 -2.87 7.81 -24.55
CA PRO A 205 -3.17 6.39 -24.71
C PRO A 205 -3.74 6.09 -26.11
N ALA A 206 -3.29 4.99 -26.72
CA ALA A 206 -3.90 4.44 -27.92
C ALA A 206 -3.71 2.91 -27.99
N LYS A 207 -4.59 2.19 -28.67
CA LYS A 207 -4.46 0.72 -28.85
C LYS A 207 -3.27 0.33 -29.73
N SER A 208 -2.96 1.18 -30.70
CA SER A 208 -1.81 1.04 -31.57
C SER A 208 -1.25 2.41 -31.88
N TRP A 209 0.04 2.43 -32.20
CA TRP A 209 0.75 3.60 -32.64
C TRP A 209 1.32 3.33 -34.03
N THR A 210 1.37 4.38 -34.83
CA THR A 210 2.03 4.43 -36.12
C THR A 210 2.92 5.66 -36.14
N ARG A 211 3.94 5.66 -36.99
CA ARG A 211 4.82 6.83 -37.17
C ARG A 211 4.06 8.14 -37.40
N PHE A 212 2.95 8.12 -38.14
CA PHE A 212 2.14 9.31 -38.41
C PHE A 212 1.36 9.80 -37.18
N GLN A 213 0.93 8.89 -36.31
CA GLN A 213 0.28 9.25 -35.06
C GLN A 213 1.29 9.85 -34.08
N VAL A 214 2.50 9.30 -34.01
CA VAL A 214 3.59 9.88 -33.21
C VAL A 214 3.92 11.29 -33.71
N ASP A 215 4.10 11.44 -35.02
CA ASP A 215 4.35 12.73 -35.66
C ASP A 215 3.27 13.78 -35.30
N GLN A 216 1.99 13.41 -35.43
CA GLN A 216 0.89 14.30 -35.03
C GLN A 216 0.90 14.62 -33.52
N ALA A 217 1.30 13.67 -32.67
CA ALA A 217 1.43 13.90 -31.23
C ALA A 217 2.54 14.90 -30.91
N LEU A 218 3.67 14.86 -31.64
CA LEU A 218 4.75 15.83 -31.52
C LEU A 218 4.29 17.24 -31.91
N GLU A 219 3.56 17.39 -33.02
CA GLU A 219 3.01 18.69 -33.44
C GLU A 219 2.04 19.25 -32.39
N LYS A 220 1.21 18.40 -31.78
CA LYS A 220 0.34 18.82 -30.67
C LYS A 220 1.14 19.24 -29.44
N ALA A 221 2.27 18.60 -29.17
CA ALA A 221 3.17 18.96 -28.07
C ALA A 221 3.90 20.29 -28.32
N VAL A 222 4.19 20.64 -29.58
CA VAL A 222 4.70 21.97 -29.96
C VAL A 222 3.69 23.05 -29.56
N ALA A 223 2.40 22.84 -29.85
CA ALA A 223 1.36 23.78 -29.44
C ALA A 223 1.26 23.97 -27.90
N GLN A 224 1.67 22.97 -27.12
CA GLN A 224 1.70 23.06 -25.65
C GLN A 224 2.90 23.84 -25.12
N THR A 225 4.03 23.82 -25.82
CA THR A 225 5.32 24.40 -25.39
C THR A 225 5.69 25.67 -26.16
N GLY A 226 4.86 26.07 -27.12
CA GLY A 226 5.01 27.27 -27.94
C GLY A 226 6.08 27.19 -29.03
N HIS A 227 7.05 26.29 -28.90
CA HIS A 227 8.16 26.13 -29.84
C HIS A 227 8.52 24.66 -30.05
N THR A 228 9.27 24.40 -31.12
CA THR A 228 9.85 23.09 -31.39
C THR A 228 10.95 22.77 -30.36
N PRO A 229 11.09 21.50 -29.94
CA PRO A 229 12.15 21.12 -29.02
C PRO A 229 13.51 21.19 -29.72
N ARG A 230 14.57 21.55 -28.99
CA ARG A 230 15.94 21.45 -29.50
C ARG A 230 16.37 20.00 -29.66
N VAL A 231 15.90 19.15 -28.76
CA VAL A 231 16.33 17.77 -28.65
C VAL A 231 15.13 16.88 -28.33
N ILE A 232 15.04 15.74 -29.03
CA ILE A 232 14.19 14.62 -28.69
C ILE A 232 15.10 13.44 -28.32
N VAL A 233 14.85 12.82 -27.18
CA VAL A 233 15.56 11.62 -26.71
C VAL A 233 14.60 10.45 -26.68
N ASP A 234 14.93 9.36 -27.36
CA ASP A 234 14.11 8.14 -27.40
C ASP A 234 14.93 6.85 -27.58
N ASP A 235 14.26 5.70 -27.53
CA ASP A 235 14.85 4.36 -27.61
C ASP A 235 14.95 3.78 -29.04
N HIS A 236 14.62 4.59 -30.06
CA HIS A 236 14.45 4.22 -31.45
C HIS A 236 13.43 3.10 -31.70
N GLY A 237 12.39 2.99 -30.87
CA GLY A 237 11.23 2.16 -31.19
C GLY A 237 10.68 2.52 -32.58
N ALA A 238 10.35 1.52 -33.41
CA ALA A 238 10.07 1.73 -34.84
C ALA A 238 9.01 2.83 -35.12
N ASP A 239 7.95 2.87 -34.31
CA ASP A 239 6.92 3.91 -34.41
C ASP A 239 7.43 5.29 -33.97
N ILE A 240 8.23 5.36 -32.89
CA ILE A 240 8.77 6.61 -32.35
C ILE A 240 9.77 7.20 -33.34
N ASN A 241 10.84 6.46 -33.67
CA ASN A 241 11.87 6.90 -34.62
C ASN A 241 11.23 7.28 -35.95
N GLY A 242 10.27 6.49 -36.44
CA GLY A 242 9.57 6.82 -37.68
C GLY A 242 8.82 8.16 -37.59
N GLY A 243 8.20 8.45 -36.45
CA GLY A 243 7.50 9.71 -36.21
C GLY A 243 8.43 10.89 -36.02
N VAL A 244 9.53 10.72 -35.28
CA VAL A 244 10.56 11.76 -35.09
C VAL A 244 11.22 12.13 -36.40
N VAL A 245 11.54 11.15 -37.25
CA VAL A 245 12.08 11.41 -38.60
C VAL A 245 11.09 12.22 -39.46
N LEU A 246 9.79 11.92 -39.39
CA LEU A 246 8.77 12.70 -40.12
C LEU A 246 8.65 14.12 -39.56
N PHE A 247 8.75 14.28 -38.24
CA PHE A 247 8.70 15.58 -37.57
C PHE A 247 9.92 16.45 -37.95
N GLN A 248 11.12 15.87 -37.95
CA GLN A 248 12.36 16.56 -38.34
C GLN A 248 12.38 17.06 -39.78
N GLN A 249 11.66 16.40 -40.70
CA GLN A 249 11.54 16.90 -42.08
C GLN A 249 10.90 18.30 -42.15
N ARG A 250 10.10 18.67 -41.14
CA ARG A 250 9.46 19.99 -41.02
C ARG A 250 10.19 20.89 -40.03
N HIS A 251 10.87 20.32 -39.04
CA HIS A 251 11.55 21.03 -37.95
C HIS A 251 13.03 20.64 -37.88
N LEU A 252 13.82 21.12 -38.85
CA LEU A 252 15.22 20.75 -39.08
C LEU A 252 16.17 21.10 -37.91
N GLU A 253 15.74 22.02 -37.05
CA GLU A 253 16.45 22.45 -35.85
C GLU A 253 16.35 21.46 -34.68
N THR A 254 15.44 20.49 -34.77
CA THR A 254 15.24 19.45 -33.74
C THR A 254 16.25 18.31 -33.94
N VAL A 255 17.08 18.06 -32.94
CA VAL A 255 18.04 16.94 -32.95
C VAL A 255 17.44 15.72 -32.27
N GLU A 256 17.56 14.55 -32.88
CA GLU A 256 17.22 13.26 -32.26
C GLU A 256 18.47 12.67 -31.60
N ILE A 257 18.33 12.20 -30.35
CA ILE A 257 19.40 11.53 -29.60
C ILE A 257 18.88 10.17 -29.13
N TYR A 258 19.59 9.11 -29.49
CA TYR A 258 19.31 7.78 -28.96
C TYR A 258 19.65 7.72 -27.46
N ASP A 259 18.70 7.32 -26.63
CA ASP A 259 18.95 6.79 -25.29
C ASP A 259 20.08 5.75 -25.30
N THR A 260 21.22 6.18 -24.77
CA THR A 260 22.45 5.40 -24.69
C THR A 260 22.28 4.11 -23.87
N LYS A 261 21.43 4.13 -22.83
CA LYS A 261 21.16 2.96 -21.99
C LYS A 261 20.42 1.89 -22.78
N HIS A 262 19.36 2.29 -23.50
CA HIS A 262 18.63 1.36 -24.37
C HIS A 262 19.52 0.84 -25.49
N LYS A 263 20.34 1.70 -26.11
CA LYS A 263 21.31 1.28 -27.12
C LYS A 263 22.29 0.24 -26.60
N ALA A 264 22.88 0.47 -25.43
CA ALA A 264 23.81 -0.46 -24.79
C ALA A 264 23.14 -1.81 -24.48
N ALA A 265 21.90 -1.78 -23.98
CA ALA A 265 21.13 -3.00 -23.71
C ALA A 265 20.85 -3.79 -24.99
N CYS A 266 20.44 -3.14 -26.08
CA CYS A 266 20.23 -3.76 -27.38
C CYS A 266 21.50 -4.41 -27.95
N LEU A 267 22.65 -3.74 -27.81
CA LEU A 267 23.95 -4.29 -28.23
C LEU A 267 24.36 -5.50 -27.39
N LEU A 268 24.18 -5.45 -26.07
CA LEU A 268 24.44 -6.59 -25.19
C LEU A 268 23.52 -7.77 -25.52
N LYS A 269 22.22 -7.51 -25.73
CA LYS A 269 21.24 -8.53 -26.09
C LYS A 269 21.64 -9.23 -27.38
N ARG A 270 21.94 -8.48 -28.44
CA ARG A 270 22.40 -9.04 -29.73
C ARG A 270 23.67 -9.89 -29.57
N ARG A 271 24.60 -9.50 -28.70
CA ARG A 271 25.83 -10.26 -28.45
C ARG A 271 25.56 -11.56 -27.70
N LEU A 272 24.67 -11.53 -26.72
CA LEU A 272 24.47 -12.64 -25.77
C LEU A 272 23.34 -13.60 -26.16
N GLU A 273 22.39 -13.20 -26.99
CA GLU A 273 21.22 -14.04 -27.35
C GLU A 273 21.61 -15.37 -28.01
N ASN A 274 22.73 -15.38 -28.74
CA ASN A 274 23.28 -16.56 -29.43
C ASN A 274 24.46 -17.18 -28.69
N ASP A 275 24.82 -16.67 -27.51
CA ASP A 275 25.91 -17.20 -26.70
C ASP A 275 25.40 -18.38 -25.84
N GLN A 276 25.98 -19.57 -26.07
CA GLN A 276 25.56 -20.79 -25.38
C GLN A 276 25.83 -20.73 -23.86
N ARG A 277 26.96 -20.14 -23.45
CA ARG A 277 27.32 -19.99 -22.03
C ARG A 277 26.36 -19.03 -21.33
N TRP A 278 25.90 -17.99 -22.01
CA TRP A 278 24.87 -17.09 -21.48
C TRP A 278 23.54 -17.80 -21.26
N ARG A 279 23.11 -18.65 -22.21
CA ARG A 279 21.88 -19.45 -22.07
C ARG A 279 21.96 -20.43 -20.88
N GLU A 280 23.10 -21.10 -20.72
CA GLU A 280 23.36 -21.99 -19.58
C GLU A 280 23.32 -21.23 -18.25
N PHE A 281 23.95 -20.06 -18.19
CA PHE A 281 23.92 -19.19 -17.03
C PHE A 281 22.49 -18.75 -16.68
N GLN A 282 21.70 -18.25 -17.64
CA GLN A 282 20.31 -17.85 -17.40
C GLN A 282 19.46 -19.02 -16.90
N THR A 283 19.68 -20.22 -17.45
CA THR A 283 18.99 -21.45 -17.02
C THR A 283 19.34 -21.79 -15.56
N ALA A 284 20.62 -21.75 -15.19
CA ALA A 284 21.07 -22.01 -13.82
C ALA A 284 20.51 -20.99 -12.82
N VAL A 285 20.45 -19.71 -13.20
CA VAL A 285 19.84 -18.64 -12.39
C VAL A 285 18.34 -18.91 -12.18
N GLY A 286 17.62 -19.29 -13.23
CA GLY A 286 16.20 -19.64 -13.14
C GLY A 286 15.94 -20.84 -12.25
N GLN A 287 16.71 -21.91 -12.41
CA GLN A 287 16.63 -23.12 -11.58
C GLN A 287 16.95 -22.82 -10.10
N THR A 288 18.00 -22.03 -9.84
CA THR A 288 18.38 -21.61 -8.49
C THR A 288 17.27 -20.81 -7.84
N ARG A 289 16.68 -19.86 -8.55
CA ARG A 289 15.53 -19.08 -8.06
C ARG A 289 14.37 -19.99 -7.66
N CYS A 290 13.98 -20.93 -8.53
CA CYS A 290 12.90 -21.87 -8.24
C CYS A 290 13.20 -22.73 -6.99
N ALA A 291 14.45 -23.14 -6.80
CA ALA A 291 14.87 -23.98 -5.68
C ALA A 291 14.89 -23.23 -4.33
N VAL A 292 15.23 -21.94 -4.31
CA VAL A 292 15.49 -21.19 -3.05
C VAL A 292 14.39 -20.22 -2.64
N GLN A 293 13.48 -19.84 -3.55
CA GLN A 293 12.48 -18.79 -3.28
C GLN A 293 11.49 -19.09 -2.14
N GLN A 294 11.34 -20.35 -1.74
CA GLN A 294 10.46 -20.79 -0.65
C GLN A 294 11.23 -21.54 0.45
N THR A 295 12.51 -21.22 0.63
CA THR A 295 13.36 -21.79 1.69
C THR A 295 13.91 -20.67 2.57
N GLU A 296 14.60 -21.05 3.64
CA GLU A 296 15.40 -20.15 4.48
C GLU A 296 16.47 -19.37 3.69
N LEU A 297 16.83 -19.84 2.49
CA LEU A 297 17.75 -19.16 1.57
C LEU A 297 17.04 -18.14 0.65
N ALA A 298 15.76 -17.81 0.88
CA ALA A 298 15.01 -16.87 0.04
C ALA A 298 15.67 -15.48 -0.06
N PHE A 299 16.44 -15.06 0.95
CA PHE A 299 17.21 -13.81 0.91
C PHE A 299 18.39 -13.82 -0.08
N LEU A 300 18.78 -15.00 -0.59
CA LEU A 300 19.80 -15.19 -1.63
C LEU A 300 19.21 -15.34 -3.05
N VAL A 301 17.89 -15.23 -3.20
CA VAL A 301 17.24 -15.34 -4.52
C VAL A 301 17.82 -14.28 -5.46
N PRO A 302 18.36 -14.67 -6.63
CA PRO A 302 18.87 -13.70 -7.58
C PRO A 302 17.72 -12.78 -8.04
N PRO A 303 17.99 -11.49 -8.30
CA PRO A 303 16.96 -10.57 -8.78
C PRO A 303 16.32 -11.13 -10.04
N GLY A 304 15.00 -11.03 -10.13
CA GLY A 304 14.26 -11.55 -11.27
C GLY A 304 14.74 -10.91 -12.58
N PRO A 305 14.75 -11.65 -13.69
CA PRO A 305 15.06 -11.07 -14.99
C PRO A 305 14.05 -9.94 -15.26
N LYS A 306 14.56 -8.73 -15.51
CA LYS A 306 13.75 -7.62 -16.01
C LYS A 306 13.53 -7.90 -17.50
N THR A 307 12.34 -8.37 -17.85
CA THR A 307 11.86 -8.46 -19.24
C THR A 307 11.74 -7.07 -19.85
#